data_AF-A0AAJ5RI61-F1
#
_entry.id   AF-A0AAJ5RI61-F1
#
_cell.length_a   1.000
_cell.length_b   1.000
_cell.length_c   1.000
_cell.angle_alpha   90.00
_cell.angle_beta   90.00
_cell.angle_gamma   90.00
#
_symmetry.space_group_name_H-M   'P 1'
#
loop_
_entity.id
_entity.type
_entity.pdbx_description
1 polymer ?
#
loop_
_entity_poly.entity_id
_entity_poly.type
_entity_poly.pdbx_seq_one_letter_code
_entity_poly.pdbx_strand_id
1 'polypeptide(L)' 'MKSVNFQLDGMNSIEITQIGEELFEVRLALDGKISMHYMTHEQLAQLGCTFHIEGGIGSLLNN' A
#
# COMPACT_ATOMS: atom_id res chain seq x y z
N MET A 1 -4.41 11.23 -0.80
CA MET A 1 -3.35 10.20 -0.86
C MET A 1 -3.40 9.40 0.42
N LYS A 2 -3.45 8.08 0.32
CA LYS A 2 -3.41 7.16 1.47
C LYS A 2 -2.18 6.27 1.28
N SER A 3 -1.40 6.07 2.34
CA SER A 3 -0.29 5.14 2.33
C SER A 3 -0.38 4.19 3.51
N VAL A 4 0.15 2.99 3.31
CA VAL A 4 0.37 2.01 4.36
C VAL A 4 1.84 1.62 4.31
N ASN A 5 2.51 1.65 5.46
CA ASN A 5 3.88 1.22 5.61
C ASN A 5 3.93 0.06 6.60
N PHE A 6 4.60 -1.03 6.20
CA PHE A 6 4.92 -2.16 7.02
C PHE A 6 6.43 -2.16 7.26
N GLN A 7 6.85 -1.74 8.46
CA GLN A 7 8.23 -1.92 8.91
C GLN A 7 8.43 -3.38 9.30
N LEU A 8 9.39 -4.05 8.66
CA LEU A 8 9.72 -5.45 8.94
C LEU A 8 10.82 -5.54 10.01
N ASP A 9 11.89 -4.75 9.84
CA ASP A 9 12.97 -4.58 10.82
C ASP A 9 13.63 -3.19 10.66
N GLY A 10 14.81 -2.93 11.24
CA GLY A 10 15.45 -1.61 11.15
C GLY A 10 15.88 -1.16 9.74
N MET A 11 15.98 -2.08 8.78
CA MET A 11 16.49 -1.81 7.42
C MET A 11 15.50 -2.22 6.32
N ASN A 12 14.47 -2.98 6.67
CA ASN A 12 13.53 -3.59 5.74
C ASN A 12 12.11 -3.04 5.94
N SER A 13 11.49 -2.57 4.87
CA SER A 13 10.11 -2.10 4.89
C SER A 13 9.42 -2.21 3.53
N ILE A 14 8.08 -2.24 3.58
CA ILE A 14 7.22 -2.17 2.41
C ILE A 14 6.29 -0.98 2.60
N GLU A 15 6.32 -0.03 1.68
CA GLU A 15 5.36 1.08 1.63
C GLU A 15 4.52 0.98 0.37
N ILE A 16 3.21 1.15 0.51
CA ILE A 16 2.28 1.16 -0.60
C ILE A 16 1.46 2.43 -0.51
N THR A 17 1.58 3.27 -1.52
CA THR A 17 0.94 4.58 -1.61
C THR A 17 -0.01 4.59 -2.78
N GLN A 18 -1.28 4.90 -2.53
CA GLN A 18 -2.25 5.17 -3.58
C GLN A 18 -2.02 6.59 -4.12
N ILE A 19 -1.59 6.68 -5.37
CA ILE A 19 -1.26 7.94 -6.07
C ILE A 19 -2.28 8.31 -7.16
N GLY A 20 -3.18 7.38 -7.50
CA GLY A 20 -4.35 7.61 -8.36
C GLY A 20 -5.47 6.66 -7.98
N GLU A 21 -6.60 6.70 -8.69
CA GLU A 21 -7.75 5.82 -8.42
C GLU A 21 -7.32 4.34 -8.48
N GLU A 22 -6.65 3.96 -9.57
CA GLU A 22 -6.21 2.59 -9.84
C GLU A 22 -4.68 2.44 -9.84
N LEU A 23 -3.92 3.44 -9.39
CA LEU A 23 -2.46 3.47 -9.48
C LEU A 23 -1.80 3.55 -8.10
N PHE A 24 -0.86 2.65 -7.88
CA PHE A 24 -0.14 2.49 -6.62
C PHE A 24 1.36 2.57 -6.85
N GLU A 25 2.05 3.27 -5.96
CA GLU A 25 3.49 3.22 -5.83
C GLU A 25 3.85 2.26 -4.69
N VAL A 26 4.66 1.25 -4.99
CA VAL A 26 5.16 0.27 -4.03
C VAL A 26 6.65 0.50 -3.84
N ARG A 27 7.07 0.85 -2.63
CA ARG A 27 8.48 0.96 -2.25
C ARG A 27 8.87 -0.23 -1.39
N LEU A 28 9.96 -0.87 -1.79
CA LEU A 28 10.59 -1.95 -1.05
C LEU A 28 11.96 -1.46 -0.59
N ALA A 29 12.14 -1.30 0.72
CA ALA A 29 13.45 -1.14 1.31
C ALA A 29 13.93 -2.52 1.77
N LEU A 30 15.05 -2.99 1.22
CA LEU A 30 15.70 -4.24 1.61
C LEU A 30 17.21 -4.01 1.77
N ASP A 31 17.74 -4.25 2.96
CA ASP A 31 19.15 -4.08 3.32
C ASP A 31 19.71 -2.71 2.91
N GLY A 32 18.91 -1.65 3.11
CA GLY A 32 19.27 -0.27 2.77
C GLY A 32 19.18 0.07 1.28
N LYS A 33 18.75 -0.86 0.42
CA LYS A 33 18.43 -0.59 -0.99
C LYS A 33 16.95 -0.35 -1.15
N ILE A 34 16.59 0.71 -1.87
CA ILE A 34 15.20 1.05 -2.15
C ILE A 34 14.89 0.73 -3.61
N SER A 35 13.85 -0.06 -3.82
CA SER A 35 13.25 -0.31 -5.15
C SER A 35 11.85 0.30 -5.18
N MET A 36 11.48 0.89 -6.32
CA MET A 36 10.16 1.47 -6.51
C MET A 36 9.48 0.85 -7.71
N HIS A 37 8.22 0.49 -7.54
CA HIS A 37 7.38 -0.08 -8.57
C HIS A 37 6.06 0.66 -8.65
N TYR A 38 5.56 0.83 -9.86
CA TYR A 38 4.22 1.36 -10.10
C TYR A 38 3.34 0.21 -10.57
N MET A 39 2.22 0.02 -9.90
CA MET A 39 1.32 -1.10 -10.14
C MET A 39 -0.12 -0.60 -10.20
N THR A 40 -0.91 -1.21 -11.07
CA THR A 40 -2.37 -1.06 -11.01
C THR A 40 -2.94 -1.83 -9.82
N HIS A 41 -4.18 -1.54 -9.42
CA HIS A 41 -4.87 -2.33 -8.39
C HIS A 41 -4.88 -3.84 -8.73
N GLU A 42 -5.15 -4.18 -9.98
CA GLU A 42 -5.20 -5.57 -10.47
C GLU A 42 -3.83 -6.26 -10.34
N GLN A 43 -2.74 -5.60 -10.73
CA GLN A 43 -1.38 -6.13 -10.59
C GLN A 43 -1.01 -6.35 -9.12
N LEU A 44 -1.40 -5.42 -8.26
CA LEU A 44 -1.17 -5.49 -6.82
C LEU A 44 -1.93 -6.67 -6.18
N ALA A 45 -3.18 -6.90 -6.60
CA ALA A 45 -4.00 -8.01 -6.13
C ALA A 45 -3.42 -9.39 -6.53
N GLN A 46 -2.79 -9.50 -7.71
CA GLN A 46 -2.14 -10.73 -8.17
C GLN A 46 -0.94 -11.14 -7.30
N LEU A 47 -0.35 -10.21 -6.55
CA LEU A 47 0.72 -10.50 -5.59
C LEU A 47 0.21 -11.12 -4.27
N GLY A 48 -1.09 -11.42 -4.19
CA GLY A 48 -1.74 -11.90 -2.97
C GLY A 48 -1.91 -10.80 -1.92
N CYS A 49 -1.64 -9.55 -2.28
CA CYS A 49 -1.86 -8.43 -1.40
C CYS A 49 -3.37 -8.10 -1.35
N THR A 50 -3.97 -8.25 -0.17
CA THR A 50 -5.34 -7.82 0.09
C THR A 50 -5.33 -6.41 0.67
N PHE A 51 -5.80 -5.43 -0.10
CA PHE A 51 -5.98 -4.06 0.40
C PHE A 51 -7.44 -3.82 0.74
N HIS A 52 -7.71 -3.58 2.01
CA HIS A 52 -8.98 -3.05 2.45
C HIS A 52 -8.79 -1.58 2.82
N ILE A 53 -9.26 -0.68 1.95
CA ILE A 53 -9.30 0.75 2.27
C ILE A 53 -10.60 0.98 3.04
N GLU A 54 -10.53 0.95 4.38
CA GLU A 54 -11.65 1.44 5.18
C GLU A 54 -11.79 2.95 4.94
N GLY A 55 -12.94 3.35 4.39
CA GLY A 55 -13.43 4.72 4.55
C GLY A 55 -13.70 4.93 6.05
N GLY A 56 -13.29 6.07 6.59
CA GLY A 56 -13.37 6.33 8.03
C GLY A 56 -14.74 5.96 8.62
N ILE A 57 -14.73 5.47 9.85
CA ILE A 57 -15.85 4.94 10.67
C ILE A 57 -17.19 5.72 10.58
N GLY A 58 -17.20 6.95 10.06
CA GLY A 58 -18.40 7.77 9.86
C GLY A 58 -19.46 7.22 8.89
N SER A 59 -19.18 6.20 8.06
CA SER A 59 -20.21 5.57 7.21
C SER A 59 -20.98 4.43 7.90
N LEU A 60 -20.49 3.92 9.04
CA LEU A 60 -21.11 2.81 9.79
C LEU A 60 -22.16 3.29 10.82
N LEU A 61 -22.27 4.59 11.05
CA LEU A 61 -23.17 5.18 12.06
C LEU A 61 -24.50 5.70 11.48
N ASN A 62 -24.76 5.51 10.18
CA ASN A 62 -26.03 5.82 9.54
C ASN A 62 -26.76 4.52 9.13
N ASN A 63 -27.36 3.84 10.11
CA ASN A 63 -28.46 2.89 9.91
C ASN A 63 -29.40 2.96 11.12
#